data_AF-A0A378N0S3-F1
#
_entry.id   AF-A0A378N0S3-F1
#
_cell.length_a   1.000
_cell.length_b   1.000
_cell.length_c   1.000
_cell.angle_alpha   90.00
_cell.angle_beta   90.00
_cell.angle_gamma   90.00
#
_symmetry.space_group_name_H-M   'P 1'
#
loop_
_entity.id
_entity.type
_entity.pdbx_description
1 polymer ?
#
loop_
_entity_poly.entity_id
_entity_poly.type
_entity_poly.pdbx_seq_one_letter_code
_entity_poly.pdbx_strand_id
1 'polypeptide(L)'
;MQFIEFTDPDSGISYQYSEFTIANVAFIINFCSDADVISTLSALGKDITNYINTYSCCTIKFMAKEHLENSGSNIDIYAPAANHQFKRKEIIALQETLERLLFEHYVRFTPESYLFIAERDSLNRMYQRMCVPRCDFMQSFQVVYPLGVNQDCFILITPKGNLK
;
A
#
# COMPACT_ATOMS: atom_id res chain seq x y z
N MET A 1 -8.55 8.20 11.29
CA MET A 1 -7.81 7.15 12.02
C MET A 1 -6.53 7.78 12.58
N GLN A 2 -5.83 7.13 13.52
CA GLN A 2 -4.57 7.66 14.05
C GLN A 2 -3.40 7.01 13.31
N PHE A 3 -2.48 7.85 12.81
CA PHE A 3 -1.17 7.39 12.34
C PHE A 3 -0.17 7.50 13.49
N ILE A 4 0.55 6.41 13.70
CA ILE A 4 1.67 6.31 14.62
C ILE A 4 2.95 6.40 13.79
N GLU A 5 3.90 7.20 14.27
CA GLU A 5 5.21 7.34 13.68
C GLU A 5 6.20 6.54 14.54
N PHE A 6 6.92 5.62 13.92
CA PHE A 6 7.89 4.75 14.57
C PHE A 6 9.18 4.75 13.77
N THR A 7 10.31 4.88 14.43
CA THR A 7 11.62 4.69 13.80
C THR A 7 12.21 3.39 14.32
N ASP A 8 12.52 2.49 13.41
CA ASP A 8 13.19 1.23 13.73
C ASP A 8 14.59 1.57 14.29
N PRO A 9 14.90 1.19 15.54
CA PRO A 9 16.17 1.54 16.17
C PRO A 9 17.38 0.84 15.53
N ASP A 10 17.18 -0.30 14.87
CA ASP A 10 18.27 -1.06 14.25
C ASP A 10 18.59 -0.55 12.85
N SER A 11 17.56 -0.25 12.05
CA SER A 11 17.73 0.24 10.68
C SER A 11 17.75 1.76 10.56
N GLY A 12 17.26 2.49 11.56
CA GLY A 12 17.06 3.94 11.51
C GLY A 12 15.90 4.39 10.61
N ILE A 13 15.15 3.45 10.03
CA ILE A 13 14.09 3.73 9.06
C ILE A 13 12.83 4.21 9.79
N SER A 14 12.30 5.35 9.37
CA SER A 14 11.02 5.88 9.88
C SER A 14 9.83 5.36 9.08
N TYR A 15 8.86 4.83 9.82
CA TYR A 15 7.59 4.31 9.33
C TYR A 15 6.43 5.13 9.88
N GLN A 16 5.44 5.35 9.04
CA GLN A 16 4.12 5.82 9.45
C GLN A 16 3.16 4.66 9.30
N TYR A 17 2.43 4.29 10.34
CA TYR A 17 1.50 3.18 10.25
C TYR A 17 0.16 3.45 10.92
N SER A 18 -0.84 2.71 10.45
CA SER A 18 -2.15 2.70 11.08
C SER A 18 -2.68 1.28 11.16
N GLU A 19 -3.44 1.04 12.21
CA GLU A 19 -4.09 -0.24 12.47
C GLU A 19 -5.59 -0.07 12.35
N PHE A 20 -6.24 -1.09 11.81
CA PHE A 20 -7.69 -1.08 11.65
C PHE A 20 -8.22 -2.51 11.63
N THR A 21 -9.53 -2.64 11.83
CA THR A 21 -10.19 -3.94 11.89
C THR A 21 -11.35 -3.97 10.89
N ILE A 22 -11.44 -5.05 10.12
CA ILE A 22 -12.61 -5.36 9.29
C ILE A 22 -13.22 -6.65 9.84
N ALA A 23 -14.48 -6.58 10.25
CA ALA A 23 -15.14 -7.62 11.03
C ALA A 23 -14.33 -7.98 12.28
N ASN A 24 -13.65 -9.13 12.29
CA ASN A 24 -12.81 -9.60 13.41
C ASN A 24 -11.33 -9.77 13.03
N VAL A 25 -10.91 -9.27 11.87
CA VAL A 25 -9.53 -9.39 11.39
C VAL A 25 -8.83 -8.05 11.54
N ALA A 26 -7.72 -8.04 12.28
CA ALA A 26 -6.89 -6.86 12.47
C ALA A 26 -5.85 -6.74 11.35
N PHE A 27 -5.70 -5.54 10.83
CA PHE A 27 -4.80 -5.19 9.75
C PHE A 27 -3.84 -4.09 10.17
N ILE A 28 -2.71 -4.05 9.48
CA ILE A 28 -1.76 -2.95 9.52
C ILE A 28 -1.47 -2.47 8.11
N ILE A 29 -1.39 -1.16 7.95
CA ILE A 29 -0.83 -0.51 6.76
C ILE A 29 0.36 0.34 7.20
N ASN A 30 1.51 0.10 6.56
CA ASN A 30 2.76 0.79 6.81
C ASN A 30 3.14 1.61 5.57
N PHE A 31 3.62 2.81 5.82
CA PHE A 31 4.15 3.73 4.84
C PHE A 31 5.61 4.01 5.19
N CYS A 32 6.49 3.94 4.19
CA CYS A 32 7.91 4.24 4.35
C CYS A 32 8.37 5.17 3.23
N SER A 33 8.91 6.32 3.62
CA SER A 33 9.47 7.35 2.70
C SER A 33 10.99 7.35 2.68
N ASP A 34 11.61 6.35 3.31
CA ASP A 34 13.06 6.27 3.45
C ASP A 34 13.72 6.08 2.09
N ALA A 35 14.66 6.99 1.78
CA ALA A 35 15.30 7.05 0.48
C ALA A 35 16.18 5.80 0.21
N ASP A 36 16.79 5.22 1.25
CA ASP A 36 17.63 4.04 1.09
C ASP A 36 16.75 2.82 0.79
N VAL A 37 15.65 2.64 1.52
CA VAL A 37 14.64 1.61 1.22
C VAL A 37 14.13 1.75 -0.21
N ILE A 38 13.76 2.96 -0.61
CA ILE A 38 13.24 3.24 -1.95
C ILE A 38 14.31 2.98 -3.03
N SER A 39 15.57 3.33 -2.77
CA SER A 39 16.67 3.10 -3.71
C SER A 39 16.94 1.61 -3.95
N THR A 40 16.70 0.75 -2.96
CA THR A 40 16.83 -0.70 -3.11
C THR A 40 15.82 -1.28 -4.09
N LEU A 41 14.72 -0.57 -4.36
CA LEU A 41 13.66 -0.97 -5.29
C LEU A 41 14.00 -0.69 -6.75
N SER A 42 15.16 -0.09 -7.04
CA SER A 42 15.65 0.11 -8.41
C SER A 42 15.76 -1.19 -9.23
N ALA A 43 15.94 -2.33 -8.55
CA ALA A 43 15.95 -3.66 -9.16
C ALA A 43 14.58 -4.10 -9.72
N LEU A 44 13.48 -3.45 -9.32
CA LEU A 44 12.13 -3.81 -9.75
C LEU A 44 11.85 -3.42 -11.21
N GLY A 45 12.56 -2.44 -11.78
CA GLY A 45 12.37 -2.03 -13.17
C GLY A 45 12.77 -0.57 -13.43
N LYS A 46 13.18 -0.28 -14.68
CA LYS A 46 13.52 1.10 -15.11
C LYS A 46 12.30 2.02 -15.11
N ASP A 47 11.14 1.48 -15.45
CA ASP A 47 9.85 2.16 -15.42
C ASP A 47 9.51 2.63 -13.99
N ILE A 48 9.68 1.78 -12.98
CA ILE A 48 9.49 2.14 -11.56
C ILE A 48 10.52 3.16 -11.09
N THR A 49 11.79 2.94 -11.46
CA THR A 49 12.91 3.81 -11.06
C THR A 49 12.67 5.26 -11.51
N ASN A 50 12.09 5.45 -12.71
CA ASN A 50 11.75 6.78 -13.20
C ASN A 50 10.75 7.49 -12.28
N TYR A 51 9.69 6.80 -11.83
CA TYR A 51 8.71 7.41 -10.92
C TYR A 51 9.29 7.68 -9.54
N ILE A 52 10.01 6.72 -8.97
CA ILE A 52 10.69 6.86 -7.68
C ILE A 52 11.62 8.09 -7.65
N ASN A 53 12.37 8.32 -8.73
CA ASN A 53 13.32 9.43 -8.82
C ASN A 53 12.65 10.77 -9.18
N THR A 54 11.45 10.72 -9.78
CA THR A 54 10.71 11.92 -10.21
C THR A 54 9.87 12.49 -9.08
N TYR A 55 9.37 11.64 -8.17
CA TYR A 55 8.42 12.01 -7.14
C TYR A 55 8.93 11.65 -5.74
N SER A 56 8.60 12.47 -4.75
CA SER A 56 8.66 12.05 -3.34
C SER A 56 7.69 10.87 -3.14
N CYS A 57 8.25 9.66 -3.09
CA CYS A 57 7.50 8.42 -3.07
C CYS A 57 7.43 7.84 -1.65
N CYS A 58 6.26 7.33 -1.25
CA CYS A 58 6.14 6.43 -0.11
C CYS A 58 5.91 5.00 -0.61
N THR A 59 6.65 4.04 -0.08
CA THR A 59 6.32 2.62 -0.24
C THR A 59 5.22 2.23 0.72
N ILE A 60 4.32 1.34 0.29
CA ILE A 60 3.21 0.84 1.11
C ILE A 60 3.36 -0.66 1.31
N LYS A 61 3.20 -1.08 2.57
CA LYS A 61 3.02 -2.47 2.93
C LYS A 61 1.71 -2.64 3.70
N PHE A 62 0.85 -3.52 3.20
CA PHE A 62 -0.45 -3.83 3.81
C PHE A 62 -0.52 -5.33 4.10
N MET A 63 -0.96 -5.69 5.32
CA MET A 63 -1.14 -7.09 5.72
C MET A 63 -2.09 -7.25 6.90
N ALA A 64 -2.66 -8.44 7.05
CA ALA A 64 -3.32 -8.84 8.30
C ALA A 64 -2.27 -9.09 9.38
N LYS A 65 -2.53 -8.66 10.62
CA LYS A 65 -1.60 -8.79 11.74
C LYS A 65 -1.22 -10.24 12.03
N GLU A 66 -2.18 -11.16 11.94
CA GLU A 66 -1.94 -12.60 12.15
C GLU A 66 -0.95 -13.21 11.14
N HIS A 67 -0.72 -12.56 10.00
CA HIS A 67 0.27 -13.00 9.00
C HIS A 67 1.68 -12.49 9.30
N LEU A 68 1.86 -11.52 10.20
CA LEU A 68 3.19 -11.18 10.72
C LEU A 68 3.77 -12.34 11.54
N GLU A 69 2.91 -13.10 12.20
CA GLU A 69 3.29 -14.18 13.12
C GLU A 69 3.36 -15.54 12.44
N ASN A 70 2.73 -15.71 11.27
CA ASN A 70 2.69 -16.96 10.53
C ASN A 70 3.54 -16.90 9.24
N SER A 71 4.73 -17.49 9.29
CA SER A 71 5.72 -17.57 8.20
C SER A 71 5.32 -18.45 6.99
N GLY A 72 4.03 -18.60 6.70
CA GLY A 72 3.52 -19.39 5.58
C GLY A 72 3.57 -18.61 4.26
N SER A 73 4.19 -19.18 3.22
CA SER A 73 4.39 -18.56 1.91
C SER A 73 3.14 -18.45 1.03
N ASN A 74 1.97 -18.92 1.48
CA ASN A 74 0.78 -19.03 0.64
C ASN A 74 -0.52 -18.54 1.29
N ILE A 75 -0.41 -17.57 2.18
CA ILE A 75 -1.57 -16.97 2.84
C ILE A 75 -2.18 -15.92 1.91
N ASP A 76 -3.39 -16.14 1.41
CA ASP A 76 -4.12 -15.06 0.76
C ASP A 76 -4.35 -13.97 1.81
N ILE A 77 -3.96 -12.73 1.54
CA ILE A 77 -4.18 -11.62 2.48
C ILE A 77 -5.66 -11.20 2.60
N TYR A 78 -6.54 -11.69 1.70
CA TYR A 78 -7.99 -11.74 1.90
C TYR A 78 -8.45 -13.07 2.47
N ALA A 79 -7.57 -14.07 2.62
CA ALA A 79 -7.90 -15.13 3.55
C ALA A 79 -8.02 -14.41 4.89
N PRO A 80 -9.13 -14.59 5.57
CA PRO A 80 -9.19 -14.11 6.92
C PRO A 80 -8.20 -14.87 7.80
N ALA A 81 -8.20 -14.54 9.09
CA ALA A 81 -7.76 -15.47 10.12
C ALA A 81 -8.19 -16.91 9.77
N ALA A 82 -7.41 -17.93 10.13
CA ALA A 82 -7.61 -19.31 9.67
C ALA A 82 -9.06 -19.87 9.79
N ASN A 83 -9.92 -19.21 10.58
CA ASN A 83 -11.31 -19.56 10.85
C ASN A 83 -12.38 -18.58 10.31
N HIS A 84 -12.04 -17.56 9.51
CA HIS A 84 -13.03 -16.63 8.95
C HIS A 84 -13.02 -16.72 7.42
N GLN A 85 -14.14 -16.39 6.75
CA GLN A 85 -14.17 -16.25 5.28
C GLN A 85 -14.77 -14.89 4.92
N PHE A 86 -13.99 -14.04 4.24
CA PHE A 86 -14.48 -12.72 3.88
C PHE A 86 -15.57 -12.82 2.82
N LYS A 87 -16.73 -12.28 3.18
CA LYS A 87 -17.84 -12.05 2.28
C LYS A 87 -17.57 -10.79 1.47
N ARG A 88 -18.29 -10.66 0.35
CA ARG A 88 -18.21 -9.50 -0.56
C ARG A 88 -18.32 -8.15 0.18
N LYS A 89 -19.18 -8.03 1.18
CA LYS A 89 -19.35 -6.80 1.98
C LYS A 89 -18.07 -6.41 2.72
N GLU A 90 -17.34 -7.39 3.27
CA GLU A 90 -16.11 -7.15 4.02
C GLU A 90 -14.96 -6.79 3.09
N ILE A 91 -14.90 -7.40 1.90
CA ILE A 91 -13.94 -7.00 0.85
C ILE A 91 -14.16 -5.55 0.42
N ILE A 92 -15.41 -5.14 0.23
CA ILE A 92 -15.75 -3.75 -0.10
C ILE A 92 -15.33 -2.81 1.04
N ALA A 93 -15.67 -3.13 2.28
CA ALA A 93 -15.31 -2.34 3.45
C ALA A 93 -13.78 -2.22 3.64
N LEU A 94 -13.04 -3.29 3.34
CA LEU A 94 -11.58 -3.27 3.34
C LEU A 94 -11.03 -2.29 2.30
N GLN A 95 -11.53 -2.36 1.07
CA GLN A 95 -11.10 -1.45 -0.01
C GLN A 95 -11.39 0.01 0.32
N GLU A 96 -12.60 0.33 0.78
CA GLU A 96 -12.98 1.69 1.18
C GLU A 96 -12.12 2.20 2.35
N THR A 97 -11.79 1.31 3.30
CA THR A 97 -10.92 1.65 4.43
C THR A 97 -9.50 1.94 3.97
N LEU A 98 -8.96 1.15 3.03
CA LEU A 98 -7.63 1.38 2.46
C LEU A 98 -7.59 2.69 1.65
N GLU A 99 -8.58 2.96 0.81
CA GLU A 99 -8.70 4.23 0.08
C GLU A 99 -8.72 5.42 1.04
N ARG A 100 -9.53 5.33 2.11
CA ARG A 100 -9.61 6.38 3.13
C ARG A 100 -8.28 6.56 3.88
N LEU A 101 -7.61 5.49 4.25
CA LEU A 101 -6.29 5.55 4.91
C LEU A 101 -5.25 6.19 4.01
N LEU A 102 -5.23 5.86 2.72
CA LEU A 102 -4.35 6.50 1.74
C LEU A 102 -4.59 8.01 1.63
N PHE A 103 -5.87 8.40 1.60
CA PHE A 103 -6.23 9.80 1.54
C PHE A 103 -5.89 10.56 2.83
N GLU A 104 -6.20 9.99 4.00
CA GLU A 104 -5.85 10.59 5.29
C GLU A 104 -4.31 10.72 5.45
N HIS A 105 -3.56 9.71 5.01
CA HIS A 105 -2.10 9.76 4.96
C HIS A 105 -1.61 10.86 4.03
N TYR A 106 -2.20 10.96 2.82
CA TYR A 106 -1.86 12.00 1.85
C TYR A 106 -2.08 13.40 2.40
N VAL A 107 -3.24 13.65 3.03
CA VAL A 107 -3.56 14.96 3.63
C VAL A 107 -2.56 15.34 4.71
N ARG A 108 -2.10 14.37 5.51
CA ARG A 108 -1.19 14.64 6.64
C ARG A 108 0.27 14.79 6.23
N PHE A 109 0.77 13.93 5.34
CA PHE A 109 2.21 13.82 5.03
C PHE A 109 2.57 14.31 3.63
N THR A 110 1.59 14.50 2.75
CA THR A 110 1.73 15.09 1.41
C THR A 110 2.77 14.44 0.47
N PRO A 111 2.88 13.10 0.40
CA PRO A 111 3.72 12.45 -0.61
C PRO A 111 3.20 12.76 -2.02
N GLU A 112 4.11 12.76 -2.98
CA GLU A 112 3.80 12.99 -4.40
C GLU A 112 3.36 11.70 -5.09
N SER A 113 3.85 10.56 -4.61
CA SER A 113 3.41 9.26 -5.10
C SER A 113 3.46 8.18 -4.02
N TYR A 114 2.73 7.10 -4.27
CA TYR A 114 2.81 5.87 -3.51
C TYR A 114 3.21 4.72 -4.42
N LEU A 115 4.20 3.93 -4.00
CA LEU A 115 4.57 2.68 -4.63
C LEU A 115 4.04 1.53 -3.80
N PHE A 116 3.41 0.60 -4.49
CA PHE A 116 2.94 -0.63 -3.90
C PHE A 116 3.52 -1.80 -4.67
N ILE A 117 3.88 -2.84 -3.92
CA ILE A 117 4.42 -4.08 -4.47
C ILE A 117 3.44 -5.19 -4.11
N ALA A 118 2.85 -5.81 -5.12
CA ALA A 118 1.94 -6.92 -4.96
C ALA A 118 2.71 -8.23 -4.88
N GLU A 119 3.30 -8.52 -3.71
CA GLU A 119 4.09 -9.73 -3.47
C GLU A 119 3.31 -11.05 -3.68
N ARG A 120 1.98 -10.98 -3.87
CA ARG A 120 1.07 -12.11 -4.06
C ARG A 120 -0.03 -11.79 -5.08
N ASP A 121 -0.52 -12.80 -5.79
CA ASP A 121 -1.58 -12.63 -6.81
C ASP A 121 -2.86 -12.01 -6.25
N SER A 122 -3.21 -12.32 -5.00
CA SER A 122 -4.40 -11.75 -4.39
C SER A 122 -4.25 -10.26 -4.15
N LEU A 123 -3.14 -9.82 -3.52
CA LEU A 123 -2.76 -8.41 -3.39
C LEU A 123 -2.90 -7.70 -4.73
N ASN A 124 -2.32 -8.28 -5.78
CA ASN A 124 -2.35 -7.72 -7.13
C ASN A 124 -3.79 -7.47 -7.60
N ARG A 125 -4.68 -8.47 -7.45
CA ARG A 125 -6.11 -8.32 -7.82
C ARG A 125 -6.84 -7.22 -7.06
N MET A 126 -6.57 -7.00 -5.78
CA MET A 126 -7.22 -5.89 -5.06
C MET A 126 -6.65 -4.56 -5.44
N TYR A 127 -5.34 -4.49 -5.59
CA TYR A 127 -4.67 -3.27 -5.97
C TYR A 127 -5.11 -2.81 -7.35
N GLN A 128 -5.24 -3.73 -8.31
CA GLN A 128 -5.91 -3.49 -9.59
C GLN A 128 -7.35 -2.97 -9.43
N ARG A 129 -8.08 -3.40 -8.41
CA ARG A 129 -9.43 -2.86 -8.14
C ARG A 129 -9.40 -1.48 -7.50
N MET A 130 -8.38 -1.16 -6.71
CA MET A 130 -8.15 0.19 -6.16
C MET A 130 -7.70 1.17 -7.25
N CYS A 131 -7.22 0.67 -8.39
CA CYS A 131 -6.96 1.48 -9.58
C CYS A 131 -8.24 2.06 -10.22
N VAL A 132 -9.43 1.61 -9.78
CA VAL A 132 -10.72 2.16 -10.18
C VAL A 132 -11.31 2.83 -8.93
N PRO A 133 -11.08 4.15 -8.74
CA PRO A 133 -11.47 4.87 -7.53
C PRO A 133 -12.94 4.66 -7.21
N ARG A 134 -13.26 4.16 -6.02
CA ARG A 134 -14.64 4.05 -5.54
C ARG A 134 -15.06 5.24 -4.73
N CYS A 135 -14.12 5.82 -3.99
CA CYS A 135 -14.32 7.06 -3.27
C CYS A 135 -14.02 8.28 -4.15
N ASP A 136 -14.89 9.29 -4.11
CA ASP A 136 -14.74 10.52 -4.89
C ASP A 136 -13.40 11.23 -4.65
N PHE A 137 -12.88 11.19 -3.42
CA PHE A 137 -11.60 11.82 -3.06
C PHE A 137 -10.38 11.14 -3.68
N MET A 138 -10.51 9.91 -4.19
CA MET A 138 -9.43 9.21 -4.90
C MET A 138 -9.46 9.47 -6.41
N GLN A 139 -10.51 10.10 -6.96
CA GLN A 139 -10.63 10.35 -8.41
C GLN A 139 -9.53 11.26 -8.97
N SER A 140 -8.96 12.11 -8.12
CA SER A 140 -7.85 12.99 -8.49
C SER A 140 -6.48 12.30 -8.47
N PHE A 141 -6.40 11.06 -8.00
CA PHE A 141 -5.17 10.28 -8.00
C PHE A 141 -5.03 9.58 -9.35
N GLN A 142 -3.82 9.59 -9.91
CA GLN A 142 -3.53 8.89 -11.15
C GLN A 142 -2.86 7.57 -10.85
N VAL A 143 -3.30 6.54 -11.56
CA VAL A 143 -2.79 5.17 -11.39
C VAL A 143 -1.88 4.84 -12.55
N VAL A 144 -0.70 4.29 -12.25
CA VAL A 144 0.19 3.69 -13.24
C VAL A 144 0.38 2.21 -12.92
N TYR A 145 -0.11 1.35 -13.81
CA TYR A 145 -0.06 -0.11 -13.70
C TYR A 145 -0.26 -0.75 -15.10
N PRO A 146 0.33 -1.91 -15.42
CA PRO A 146 1.34 -2.65 -14.64
C PRO A 146 2.74 -2.05 -14.76
N LEU A 147 3.53 -2.17 -13.68
CA LEU A 147 4.93 -1.75 -13.62
C LEU A 147 5.84 -2.88 -13.11
N GLY A 148 7.12 -2.77 -13.44
CA GLY A 148 8.18 -3.63 -12.98
C GLY A 148 8.33 -4.93 -13.77
N VAL A 149 9.42 -5.65 -13.51
CA VAL A 149 9.81 -6.88 -14.23
C VAL A 149 8.71 -7.94 -14.15
N ASN A 150 8.04 -8.03 -13.00
CA ASN A 150 6.99 -9.02 -12.74
C ASN A 150 5.56 -8.50 -12.96
N GLN A 151 5.38 -7.23 -13.36
CA GLN A 151 4.06 -6.60 -13.53
C GLN A 151 3.18 -6.62 -12.26
N ASP A 152 3.82 -6.62 -11.10
CA ASP A 152 3.23 -6.70 -9.77
C ASP A 152 3.32 -5.37 -9.01
N CYS A 153 3.90 -4.33 -9.62
CA CYS A 153 4.03 -3.02 -9.02
C CYS A 153 3.03 -2.05 -9.62
N PHE A 154 2.52 -1.14 -8.79
CA PHE A 154 1.69 -0.02 -9.22
C PHE A 154 2.05 1.23 -8.45
N ILE A 155 1.84 2.37 -9.11
CA ILE A 155 2.07 3.68 -8.53
C ILE A 155 0.76 4.45 -8.50
N LEU A 156 0.46 5.05 -7.34
CA LEU A 156 -0.57 6.07 -7.22
C LEU A 156 0.12 7.43 -7.14
N ILE A 157 -0.05 8.24 -8.17
CA ILE A 157 0.41 9.62 -8.20
C ILE A 157 -0.68 10.48 -7.57
N THR A 158 -0.30 11.28 -6.57
CA THR A 158 -1.24 12.15 -5.85
C THR A 158 -1.47 13.44 -6.63
N PRO A 159 -2.49 14.25 -6.29
CA PRO A 159 -2.70 15.56 -6.94
C PRO A 159 -1.51 16.54 -6.84
N LYS A 160 -0.57 16.28 -5.91
CA LYS A 160 0.67 17.05 -5.78
C LYS A 160 1.75 16.59 -6.77
N GLY A 161 1.80 15.29 -7.06
CA GLY A 161 2.67 14.72 -8.07
C GLY A 161 2.17 15.09 -9.47
N ASN A 162 2.53 16.28 -9.96
CA ASN A 162 2.24 16.61 -11.35
C ASN A 162 3.23 15.88 -12.25
N LEU A 163 2.72 15.06 -13.18
CA LEU A 163 3.49 14.62 -14.36
C LEU A 163 3.94 15.87 -15.11
N LYS A 164 5.25 16.16 -15.01
CA LYS A 164 5.91 17.15 -15.87
C LYS A 164 6.04 16.62 -17.29
#